data_AF-A0A540VRZ3-F1
#
_entry.id   AF-A0A540VRZ3-F1
#
_cell.length_a   1.000
_cell.length_b   1.000
_cell.length_c   1.000
_cell.angle_alpha   90.00
_cell.angle_beta   90.00
_cell.angle_gamma   90.00
#
_symmetry.space_group_name_H-M   'P 1'
#
loop_
_entity.id
_entity.type
_entity.pdbx_description
1 polymer ?
#
loop_
_entity_poly.entity_id
_entity_poly.type
_entity_poly.pdbx_seq_one_letter_code
_entity_poly.pdbx_strand_id
1 'polypeptide(L)'
;MRDVMQELCEARATRPTFPDYPDFQPFASPAALLRLGIFDGKYFDDSPLDVCGLRIESDNLFAPNASQTREQWRRKGWLMDEDPLGWFQWYVRFNGGRRLGAVDRWQIKRWKGFKARQGGMLRYQSGGDIMRGTKLRQAHLHWACWPLPDIGQPEKMCCEQ
;
A
#
# COMPACT_ATOMS: atom_id res chain seq x y z
N MET A 1 -21.53 -7.90 -4.58
CA MET A 1 -20.78 -7.38 -3.43
C MET A 1 -19.35 -7.87 -3.60
N ARG A 2 -18.34 -6.98 -3.72
CA ARG A 2 -16.94 -7.41 -3.88
C ARG A 2 -16.54 -8.25 -2.67
N ASP A 3 -16.05 -9.46 -2.89
CA ASP A 3 -15.47 -10.26 -1.82
C ASP A 3 -14.06 -9.73 -1.55
N VAL A 4 -13.97 -8.86 -0.54
CA VAL A 4 -12.72 -8.21 -0.12
C VAL A 4 -11.64 -9.25 0.19
N MET A 5 -12.00 -10.42 0.72
CA MET A 5 -11.01 -11.45 1.05
C MET A 5 -10.43 -12.09 -0.21
N GLN A 6 -11.27 -12.36 -1.21
CA GLN A 6 -10.82 -12.88 -2.50
C GLN A 6 -9.86 -11.90 -3.19
N GLU A 7 -10.23 -10.63 -3.30
CA GLU A 7 -9.38 -9.61 -3.93
C GLU A 7 -8.04 -9.46 -3.22
N LEU A 8 -8.02 -9.52 -1.89
CA LEU A 8 -6.79 -9.51 -1.10
C LEU A 8 -5.94 -10.77 -1.32
N CYS A 9 -6.54 -11.97 -1.41
CA CYS A 9 -5.83 -13.21 -1.75
C CYS A 9 -5.17 -13.08 -3.14
N GLU A 10 -5.91 -12.61 -4.15
CA GLU A 10 -5.42 -12.42 -5.52
C GLU A 10 -4.28 -11.39 -5.59
N ALA A 11 -4.43 -10.25 -4.91
CA ALA A 11 -3.38 -9.25 -4.86
C ALA A 11 -2.10 -9.77 -4.19
N ARG A 12 -2.24 -10.55 -3.11
CA ARG A 12 -1.12 -11.17 -2.39
C ARG A 12 -0.32 -12.13 -3.28
N ALA A 13 -0.98 -12.84 -4.18
CA ALA A 13 -0.30 -13.76 -5.10
C ALA A 13 0.70 -13.03 -6.03
N THR A 14 0.54 -11.72 -6.21
CA THR A 14 1.46 -10.89 -7.02
C THR A 14 2.61 -10.26 -6.22
N ARG A 15 2.80 -10.66 -4.97
CA ARG A 15 3.80 -10.07 -4.08
C ARG A 15 5.21 -10.15 -4.68
N PRO A 16 5.90 -9.01 -4.86
CA PRO A 16 7.26 -9.02 -5.35
C PRO A 16 8.26 -9.39 -4.25
N THR A 17 9.42 -9.89 -4.67
CA THR A 17 10.58 -10.16 -3.80
C THR A 17 11.78 -9.36 -4.31
N PHE A 18 12.61 -8.89 -3.38
CA PHE A 18 13.78 -8.06 -3.67
C PHE A 18 15.00 -8.63 -2.96
N PRO A 19 15.82 -9.47 -3.63
CA PRO A 19 16.97 -10.12 -3.02
C PRO A 19 18.00 -9.15 -2.42
N ASP A 20 18.11 -7.96 -3.02
CA ASP A 20 18.98 -6.87 -2.59
C ASP A 20 18.42 -6.07 -1.39
N TYR A 21 17.12 -6.22 -1.11
CA TYR A 21 16.43 -5.64 0.05
C TYR A 21 15.49 -6.67 0.69
N PRO A 22 16.02 -7.75 1.30
CA PRO A 22 15.22 -8.87 1.82
C PRO A 22 14.23 -8.45 2.93
N ASP A 23 14.53 -7.33 3.57
CA ASP A 23 13.76 -6.67 4.61
C ASP A 23 12.55 -5.89 4.09
N PHE A 24 12.51 -5.57 2.80
CA PHE A 24 11.40 -4.89 2.17
C PHE A 24 10.46 -5.91 1.55
N GLN A 25 9.33 -6.07 2.22
CA GLN A 25 8.40 -7.16 1.99
C GLN A 25 6.99 -6.61 1.83
N PRO A 26 6.72 -5.86 0.75
CA PRO A 26 5.40 -5.32 0.47
C PRO A 26 4.41 -6.47 0.27
N PHE A 27 3.14 -6.16 0.50
CA PHE A 27 2.03 -7.10 0.45
C PHE A 27 1.69 -7.55 -0.98
N ALA A 28 1.70 -6.63 -1.94
CA ALA A 28 1.27 -6.86 -3.31
C ALA A 28 2.05 -5.95 -4.28
N SER A 29 2.06 -6.32 -5.57
CA SER A 29 2.65 -5.48 -6.62
C SER A 29 1.92 -4.13 -6.77
N PRO A 30 2.57 -3.08 -7.30
CA PRO A 30 1.90 -1.81 -7.57
C PRO A 30 0.65 -1.96 -8.45
N ALA A 31 0.71 -2.83 -9.47
CA ALA A 31 -0.42 -3.12 -10.35
C ALA A 31 -1.63 -3.72 -9.60
N ALA A 32 -1.38 -4.69 -8.73
CA ALA A 32 -2.44 -5.28 -7.92
C ALA A 32 -3.03 -4.28 -6.91
N LEU A 33 -2.21 -3.41 -6.32
CA LEU A 33 -2.71 -2.37 -5.41
C LEU A 33 -3.63 -1.38 -6.14
N LEU A 34 -3.28 -0.93 -7.35
CA LEU A 34 -4.16 -0.04 -8.11
C LEU A 34 -5.51 -0.69 -8.45
N ARG A 35 -5.50 -1.99 -8.78
CA ARG A 35 -6.72 -2.80 -8.98
C ARG A 35 -7.52 -3.02 -7.69
N LEU A 36 -6.88 -2.99 -6.54
CA LEU A 36 -7.58 -3.08 -5.25
C LEU A 36 -8.31 -1.78 -4.90
N GLY A 37 -7.99 -0.64 -5.51
CA GLY A 37 -8.53 0.64 -5.07
C GLY A 37 -7.76 1.21 -3.88
N ILE A 38 -6.47 1.49 -4.10
CA ILE A 38 -5.68 2.24 -3.12
C ILE A 38 -5.79 3.75 -3.27
N PHE A 39 -6.31 4.28 -4.37
CA PHE A 39 -6.47 5.72 -4.58
C PHE A 39 -7.80 6.01 -5.26
N ASP A 40 -8.42 7.12 -4.91
CA ASP A 40 -9.72 7.60 -5.38
C ASP A 40 -9.60 8.53 -6.60
N GLY A 41 -8.61 8.28 -7.47
CA GLY A 41 -8.30 9.12 -8.63
C GLY A 41 -7.57 10.44 -8.29
N LYS A 42 -7.92 11.09 -7.18
CA LYS A 42 -7.37 12.39 -6.74
C LYS A 42 -5.87 12.39 -6.46
N TYR A 43 -5.31 11.20 -6.22
CA TYR A 43 -3.87 11.04 -6.09
C TYR A 43 -3.13 11.42 -7.38
N PHE A 44 -3.76 11.28 -8.55
CA PHE A 44 -3.14 11.43 -9.87
C PHE A 44 -3.46 12.75 -10.58
N ASP A 45 -4.39 13.55 -10.06
CA ASP A 45 -5.11 14.66 -10.72
C ASP A 45 -4.36 15.42 -11.84
N ASP A 46 -3.10 15.85 -11.65
CA ASP A 46 -2.37 16.66 -12.65
C ASP A 46 -1.03 16.10 -13.12
N SER A 47 -0.60 14.95 -12.61
CA SER A 47 0.65 14.34 -13.02
C SER A 47 0.33 12.93 -13.48
N PRO A 48 0.35 12.65 -14.79
CA PRO A 48 0.30 11.27 -15.24
C PRO A 48 1.49 10.61 -14.59
N LEU A 49 1.22 9.77 -13.59
CA LEU A 49 2.19 8.76 -13.24
C LEU A 49 2.49 8.06 -14.55
N ASP A 50 3.77 7.90 -14.86
CA ASP A 50 4.20 6.99 -15.92
C ASP A 50 3.97 5.55 -15.43
N VAL A 51 2.70 5.26 -15.08
CA VAL A 51 2.18 3.97 -14.64
C VAL A 51 1.70 3.26 -15.88
N CYS A 52 2.60 3.06 -16.85
CA CYS A 52 2.47 2.19 -18.03
C CYS A 52 1.15 1.39 -18.09
N GLY A 53 0.05 2.02 -18.52
CA GLY A 53 -1.26 1.37 -18.74
C GLY A 53 -1.89 0.66 -17.54
N LEU A 54 -1.55 0.97 -16.29
CA LEU A 54 -2.15 0.31 -15.12
C LEU A 54 -3.57 0.82 -14.86
N ARG A 55 -4.54 -0.10 -14.78
CA ARG A 55 -5.93 0.20 -14.40
C ARG A 55 -5.99 0.68 -12.95
N ILE A 56 -6.60 1.84 -12.76
CA ILE A 56 -6.85 2.47 -11.45
C ILE A 56 -8.35 2.32 -11.17
N GLU A 57 -8.70 1.70 -10.05
CA GLU A 57 -10.09 1.70 -9.59
C GLU A 57 -10.51 3.09 -9.13
N SER A 58 -11.78 3.44 -9.33
CA SER A 58 -12.33 4.75 -8.95
C SER A 58 -12.55 4.91 -7.45
N ASP A 59 -12.70 3.79 -6.74
CA ASP A 59 -13.08 3.76 -5.33
C ASP A 59 -12.00 3.13 -4.46
N ASN A 60 -11.88 3.63 -3.23
CA ASN A 60 -11.04 3.04 -2.20
C ASN A 60 -11.65 1.74 -1.65
N LEU A 61 -10.84 0.69 -1.45
CA LEU A 61 -11.33 -0.60 -0.93
C LEU A 61 -12.02 -0.51 0.43
N PHE A 62 -11.41 0.19 1.38
CA PHE A 62 -11.87 0.23 2.77
C PHE A 62 -12.48 1.59 3.15
N ALA A 63 -11.83 2.70 2.78
CA ALA A 63 -12.30 4.02 3.16
C ALA A 63 -11.71 5.14 2.28
N PRO A 64 -12.51 6.14 1.86
CA PRO A 64 -11.99 7.34 1.23
C PRO A 64 -11.23 8.22 2.23
N ASN A 65 -10.45 9.19 1.73
CA ASN A 65 -9.79 10.21 2.53
C ASN A 65 -8.90 9.67 3.67
N ALA A 66 -8.29 8.49 3.50
CA ALA A 66 -7.34 7.93 4.46
C ALA A 66 -5.92 8.52 4.34
N SER A 67 -5.64 9.19 3.22
CA SER A 67 -4.38 9.88 2.96
C SER A 67 -4.34 11.28 3.58
N GLN A 68 -3.14 11.71 3.94
CA GLN A 68 -2.85 13.12 4.19
C GLN A 68 -2.82 13.90 2.87
N THR A 69 -3.05 15.21 2.93
CA THR A 69 -3.01 16.06 1.73
C THR A 69 -1.59 16.18 1.17
N ARG A 70 -1.44 16.49 -0.13
CA ARG A 70 -0.12 16.75 -0.75
C ARG A 70 0.64 17.88 -0.05
N GLU A 71 -0.07 18.90 0.42
CA GLU A 71 0.53 19.99 1.21
C GLU A 71 1.16 19.48 2.51
N GLN A 72 0.46 18.59 3.23
CA GLN A 72 1.00 17.97 4.43
C GLN A 72 2.24 17.12 4.13
N TRP A 73 2.29 16.44 2.98
CA TRP A 73 3.47 15.69 2.56
C TRP A 73 4.66 16.61 2.24
N ARG A 74 4.43 17.73 1.55
CA ARG A 74 5.45 18.76 1.31
C ARG A 74 6.01 19.31 2.61
N ARG A 75 5.13 19.70 3.56
CA ARG A 75 5.54 20.22 4.87
C ARG A 75 6.38 19.23 5.67
N LYS A 76 6.13 17.93 5.50
CA LYS A 76 6.90 16.86 6.16
C LYS A 76 8.16 16.44 5.42
N GLY A 77 8.46 17.05 4.26
CA GLY A 77 9.61 16.66 3.43
C GLY A 77 9.50 15.23 2.91
N TRP A 78 8.29 14.75 2.61
CA TRP A 78 8.05 13.37 2.18
C TRP A 78 8.08 13.17 0.67
N LEU A 79 8.06 14.27 -0.08
CA LEU A 79 8.21 14.29 -1.54
C LEU A 79 9.68 14.49 -1.89
N MET A 80 10.11 13.83 -2.95
CA MET A 80 11.45 13.96 -3.51
C MET A 80 11.33 14.54 -4.91
N ASP A 81 12.38 15.20 -5.39
CA ASP A 81 12.38 15.78 -6.72
C ASP A 81 12.28 14.70 -7.81
N GLU A 82 12.91 13.54 -7.57
CA GLU A 82 12.82 12.39 -8.47
C GLU A 82 11.43 11.75 -8.44
N ASP A 83 10.79 11.70 -7.27
CA ASP A 83 9.48 11.07 -7.04
C ASP A 83 8.48 12.08 -6.43
N PRO A 84 7.96 13.05 -7.21
CA PRO A 84 7.10 14.13 -6.74
C PRO A 84 5.73 13.67 -6.22
N LEU A 85 5.34 12.42 -6.50
CA LEU A 85 4.13 11.78 -6.00
C LEU A 85 4.41 10.93 -4.75
N GLY A 86 5.66 10.94 -4.28
CA GLY A 86 6.08 10.37 -3.01
C GLY A 86 6.23 8.85 -3.06
N TRP A 87 5.90 8.21 -1.94
CA TRP A 87 6.23 6.80 -1.69
C TRP A 87 5.71 5.84 -2.76
N PHE A 88 4.47 6.01 -3.24
CA PHE A 88 3.90 5.04 -4.18
C PHE A 88 4.57 5.13 -5.57
N GLN A 89 4.89 6.33 -6.06
CA GLN A 89 5.69 6.49 -7.28
C GLN A 89 7.09 5.91 -7.12
N TRP A 90 7.73 6.15 -5.96
CA TRP A 90 9.00 5.49 -5.66
C TRP A 90 8.85 3.97 -5.73
N TYR A 91 7.79 3.41 -5.13
CA TYR A 91 7.53 1.97 -5.12
C TYR A 91 7.28 1.39 -6.51
N VAL A 92 6.50 2.07 -7.37
CA VAL A 92 6.29 1.67 -8.77
C VAL A 92 7.63 1.51 -9.49
N ARG A 93 8.50 2.53 -9.41
CA ARG A 93 9.80 2.52 -10.11
C ARG A 93 10.80 1.56 -9.47
N PHE A 94 10.79 1.44 -8.14
CA PHE A 94 11.61 0.47 -7.41
C PHE A 94 11.22 -0.96 -7.80
N ASN A 95 9.92 -1.27 -7.88
CA ASN A 95 9.42 -2.55 -8.36
C ASN A 95 9.80 -2.81 -9.82
N GLY A 96 9.87 -1.76 -10.65
CA GLY A 96 10.37 -1.82 -12.03
C GLY A 96 11.90 -1.94 -12.17
N GLY A 97 12.65 -2.05 -11.07
CA GLY A 97 14.10 -2.28 -11.09
C GLY A 97 14.98 -1.06 -10.83
N ARG A 98 14.42 0.16 -10.69
CA ARG A 98 15.22 1.34 -10.33
C ARG A 98 15.81 1.18 -8.94
N ARG A 99 17.08 1.59 -8.77
CA ARG A 99 17.80 1.62 -7.49
C ARG A 99 18.48 2.97 -7.28
N LEU A 100 18.30 3.55 -6.10
CA LEU A 100 18.85 4.84 -5.68
C LEU A 100 19.63 4.77 -4.35
N GLY A 101 19.88 3.57 -3.83
CA GLY A 101 20.78 3.34 -2.70
C GLY A 101 20.31 3.98 -1.40
N ALA A 102 20.75 5.21 -1.09
CA ALA A 102 20.39 5.91 0.15
C ALA A 102 18.89 6.21 0.23
N VAL A 103 18.28 6.60 -0.90
CA VAL A 103 16.84 6.87 -0.99
C VAL A 103 16.02 5.60 -0.74
N ASP A 104 16.43 4.46 -1.31
CA ASP A 104 15.73 3.19 -1.12
C ASP A 104 15.75 2.78 0.35
N ARG A 105 16.93 2.85 1.00
CA ARG A 105 17.07 2.57 2.44
C ARG A 105 16.18 3.48 3.28
N TRP A 106 16.09 4.76 2.94
CA TRP A 106 15.23 5.72 3.65
C TRP A 106 13.74 5.38 3.49
N GLN A 107 13.27 5.10 2.27
CA GLN A 107 11.87 4.73 2.02
C GLN A 107 11.50 3.40 2.69
N ILE A 108 12.38 2.40 2.65
CA ILE A 108 12.19 1.12 3.32
C ILE A 108 12.15 1.29 4.84
N LYS A 109 12.99 2.17 5.41
CA LYS A 109 12.95 2.50 6.84
C LYS A 109 11.61 3.12 7.23
N ARG A 110 11.08 4.05 6.42
CA ARG A 110 9.75 4.65 6.63
C ARG A 110 8.64 3.60 6.56
N TRP A 111 8.70 2.72 5.56
CA TRP A 111 7.75 1.62 5.40
C TRP A 111 7.75 0.68 6.61
N LYS A 112 8.93 0.25 7.09
CA LYS A 112 9.08 -0.56 8.30
C LYS A 112 8.47 0.12 9.53
N GLY A 113 8.79 1.41 9.73
CA GLY A 113 8.27 2.19 10.84
C GLY A 113 6.75 2.36 10.81
N PHE A 114 6.19 2.58 9.61
CA PHE A 114 4.75 2.61 9.40
C PHE A 114 4.11 1.25 9.74
N LYS A 115 4.61 0.16 9.13
CA LYS A 115 4.10 -1.20 9.30
C LYS A 115 4.05 -1.62 10.77
N ALA A 116 5.14 -1.38 11.51
CA ALA A 116 5.22 -1.74 12.92
C ALA A 116 4.22 -0.95 13.78
N ARG A 117 4.26 0.40 13.69
CA ARG A 117 3.44 1.27 14.53
C ARG A 117 1.96 1.17 14.21
N GLN A 118 1.62 1.21 12.92
CA GLN A 118 0.22 1.19 12.47
C GLN A 118 -0.38 -0.21 12.53
N GLY A 119 0.41 -1.27 12.35
CA GLY A 119 -0.08 -2.64 12.52
C GLY A 119 -0.50 -2.92 13.97
N GLY A 120 0.26 -2.43 14.95
CA GLY A 120 -0.11 -2.51 16.37
C GLY A 120 -1.40 -1.73 16.68
N MET A 121 -1.50 -0.49 16.18
CA MET A 121 -2.71 0.33 16.33
C MET A 121 -3.94 -0.33 15.71
N LEU A 122 -3.78 -0.96 14.55
CA LEU A 122 -4.89 -1.62 13.86
C LEU A 122 -5.42 -2.81 14.65
N ARG A 123 -4.54 -3.68 15.18
CA ARG A 123 -4.95 -4.79 16.06
C ARG A 123 -5.77 -4.31 17.26
N TYR A 124 -5.37 -3.20 17.86
CA TYR A 124 -6.09 -2.61 18.97
C TYR A 124 -7.46 -2.06 18.56
N GLN A 125 -7.53 -1.34 17.44
CA GLN A 125 -8.77 -0.67 16.99
C GLN A 125 -9.79 -1.61 16.37
N SER A 126 -9.35 -2.67 15.68
CA SER A 126 -10.26 -3.53 14.93
C SER A 126 -10.86 -4.65 15.76
N GLY A 127 -10.12 -5.19 16.74
CA GLY A 127 -10.56 -6.35 17.52
C GLY A 127 -10.87 -7.59 16.68
N GLY A 128 -10.28 -7.73 15.48
CA GLY A 128 -10.56 -8.83 14.54
C GLY A 128 -11.76 -8.62 13.62
N ASP A 129 -12.43 -7.47 13.66
CA ASP A 129 -13.53 -7.11 12.76
C ASP A 129 -13.01 -6.33 11.55
N ILE A 130 -13.23 -6.86 10.34
CA ILE A 130 -12.79 -6.24 9.09
C ILE A 130 -13.45 -4.88 8.84
N MET A 131 -14.66 -4.67 9.36
CA MET A 131 -15.43 -3.43 9.21
C MET A 131 -14.96 -2.33 10.17
N ARG A 132 -14.04 -2.63 11.10
CA ARG A 132 -13.43 -1.66 12.01
C ARG A 132 -12.04 -1.26 11.56
N GLY A 133 -11.63 -0.04 11.94
CA GLY A 133 -10.31 0.50 11.59
C GLY A 133 -10.12 0.74 10.08
N THR A 134 -11.19 0.88 9.30
CA THR A 134 -11.17 0.92 7.82
C THR A 134 -10.23 1.97 7.24
N LYS A 135 -10.14 3.17 7.82
CA LYS A 135 -9.15 4.19 7.42
C LYS A 135 -7.71 3.71 7.60
N LEU A 136 -7.44 2.98 8.69
CA LEU A 136 -6.12 2.45 8.96
C LEU A 136 -5.81 1.23 8.06
N ARG A 137 -6.81 0.40 7.74
CA ARG A 137 -6.71 -0.66 6.73
C ARG A 137 -6.40 -0.08 5.34
N GLN A 138 -7.10 0.98 4.94
CA GLN A 138 -6.81 1.72 3.71
C GLN A 138 -5.38 2.28 3.73
N ALA A 139 -4.96 2.90 4.83
CA ALA A 139 -3.60 3.42 4.97
C ALA A 139 -2.54 2.31 4.89
N HIS A 140 -2.83 1.09 5.35
CA HIS A 140 -1.92 -0.05 5.13
C HIS A 140 -1.77 -0.36 3.64
N LEU A 141 -2.86 -0.38 2.88
CA LEU A 141 -2.78 -0.59 1.43
C LEU A 141 -2.00 0.53 0.72
N HIS A 142 -2.16 1.80 1.12
CA HIS A 142 -1.37 2.91 0.58
C HIS A 142 0.14 2.73 0.76
N TRP A 143 0.58 1.93 1.74
CA TRP A 143 1.97 1.60 2.02
C TRP A 143 2.33 0.16 1.60
N ALA A 144 1.49 -0.51 0.81
CA ALA A 144 1.63 -1.92 0.47
C ALA A 144 1.89 -2.82 1.70
N CYS A 145 1.21 -2.55 2.81
CA CYS A 145 1.21 -3.41 3.99
C CYS A 145 -0.05 -4.28 3.99
N TRP A 146 0.05 -5.47 4.58
CA TRP A 146 -1.11 -6.34 4.79
C TRP A 146 -2.16 -5.61 5.65
N PRO A 147 -3.41 -5.41 5.16
CA PRO A 147 -4.39 -4.58 5.85
C PRO A 147 -5.16 -5.35 6.93
N LEU A 148 -4.95 -6.66 7.10
CA LEU A 148 -5.66 -7.47 8.09
C LEU A 148 -4.69 -8.17 9.08
N PRO A 149 -3.75 -7.47 9.73
CA PRO A 149 -2.79 -8.11 10.62
C PRO A 149 -3.47 -8.84 11.80
N ASP A 150 -4.66 -8.39 12.16
CA ASP A 150 -5.52 -8.80 13.27
C ASP A 150 -6.46 -9.96 12.97
N ILE A 151 -6.70 -10.25 11.70
CA ILE A 151 -7.51 -11.39 11.24
C ILE A 151 -6.51 -12.45 10.80
N GLY A 152 -6.66 -13.69 11.27
CA GLY A 152 -5.71 -14.78 11.05
C GLY A 152 -5.28 -14.93 9.58
N GLN A 153 -4.12 -15.54 9.33
CA GLN A 153 -3.55 -15.58 7.98
C GLN A 153 -4.53 -16.21 6.97
N PRO A 154 -4.76 -15.56 5.81
CA PRO A 154 -5.78 -15.95 4.83
C PRO A 154 -5.52 -17.31 4.18
N GLU A 155 -4.31 -17.87 4.30
CA GLU A 155 -3.98 -19.22 3.82
C GLU A 155 -4.74 -20.37 4.52
N LYS A 156 -5.47 -20.09 5.61
CA LYS A 156 -6.47 -21.01 6.19
C LYS A 156 -7.91 -20.73 5.77
N MET A 157 -8.21 -19.56 5.20
CA MET A 157 -9.56 -19.17 4.76
C MET A 157 -9.78 -19.36 3.26
N CYS A 158 -8.74 -19.20 2.43
CA CYS A 158 -8.78 -19.44 0.98
C CYS A 158 -8.72 -20.96 0.63
N CYS A 159 -8.62 -21.87 1.62
CA CYS A 159 -8.54 -23.34 1.42
C CYS A 159 -9.77 -24.13 1.90
N GLU A 160 -10.86 -23.49 2.35
CA GLU A 160 -12.12 -24.16 2.73
C GLU A 160 -13.22 -23.95 1.68
N GLN A 161 -12.91 -24.20 0.41
CA GLN A 161 -13.91 -24.36 -0.66
C GLN A 161 -13.81 -25.76 -1.26
#